data_AF-A0A6A6ZUG0-F1
#
_entry.id   AF-A0A6A6ZUG0-F1
#
_cell.length_a   1.000
_cell.length_b   1.000
_cell.length_c   1.000
_cell.angle_alpha   90.00
_cell.angle_beta   90.00
_cell.angle_gamma   90.00
#
_symmetry.space_group_name_H-M   'P 1'
#
loop_
_entity.id
_entity.type
_entity.pdbx_description
1 polymer ?
#
loop_
_entity_poly.entity_id
_entity_poly.type
_entity_poly.pdbx_seq_one_letter_code
_entity_poly.pdbx_strand_id
1 'polypeptide(L)'
;MEQPSSMDLANELQSTRLNLFEIKKKDIAASEKLETIGHEIDKLLQERARITEERRKLKQDTLEPALSPYSKAWNRSFFQEIRTRLPRELRDMVYAHLWHDISMEHEAHMIVSVKRACTRKGGLSHTENGPECDCRAHLPHFVKPAFVGASIALEVVEAWYKMSQQSEYHPFVVTSVPNIERLVTVDTFAVGLNPADVLRKFGLHVNIEELVDLPGREPVTDLLKVRQGLALLSKIKNKNDFKLEITLGQRRIRLNLWPVVFDLIRPMVLEFEKNGAHVHIRWLYDGYTPCEVDRELNDLVKEAPAGWKKDVMAWFEENDDIHDRHRHYTDEDFSDYDPDDWSDSEASHDPDIEDWMDEEDEEMDGIHDLLFGGGCSCPGCSETYDDFTGNYSDEEDLY
;
A
#
# COMPACT_ATOMS: atom_id res chain seq x y z
N MET A 1 3.43 21.88 -74.26
CA MET A 1 2.62 22.24 -73.07
C MET A 1 1.24 22.58 -73.60
N GLU A 2 0.35 21.60 -73.63
CA GLU A 2 -1.05 21.83 -73.99
C GLU A 2 -1.72 22.52 -72.81
N GLN A 3 -2.28 23.71 -73.02
CA GLN A 3 -3.11 24.36 -72.01
C GLN A 3 -4.42 23.56 -71.95
N PRO A 4 -4.86 23.11 -70.76
CA PRO A 4 -6.13 22.41 -70.62
C PRO A 4 -7.26 23.29 -71.17
N SER A 5 -8.15 22.69 -71.95
CA SER A 5 -9.29 23.39 -72.54
C SER A 5 -10.15 23.99 -71.43
N SER A 6 -10.60 25.24 -71.59
CA SER A 6 -11.48 25.92 -70.63
C SER A 6 -12.75 25.12 -70.31
N MET A 7 -13.17 24.21 -71.19
CA MET A 7 -14.32 23.33 -70.99
C MET A 7 -14.01 22.17 -70.03
N ASP A 8 -12.76 21.71 -69.98
CA ASP A 8 -12.32 20.63 -69.10
C ASP A 8 -12.29 21.10 -67.64
N LEU A 9 -11.82 22.33 -67.41
CA LEU A 9 -11.78 22.94 -66.07
C LEU A 9 -13.19 23.17 -65.49
N ALA A 10 -14.16 23.55 -66.32
CA ALA A 10 -15.55 23.75 -65.89
C ALA A 10 -16.22 22.42 -65.50
N ASN A 11 -15.98 21.35 -66.26
CA ASN A 11 -16.49 20.02 -65.96
C ASN A 11 -15.84 19.43 -64.69
N GLU A 12 -14.53 19.63 -64.52
CA GLU A 12 -13.80 19.20 -63.32
C GLU A 12 -14.29 19.94 -62.06
N LEU A 13 -14.50 21.26 -62.17
CA LEU A 13 -15.06 22.06 -61.07
C LEU A 13 -16.48 21.59 -60.70
N GLN A 14 -17.31 21.29 -61.69
CA GLN A 14 -18.66 20.78 -61.46
C GLN A 14 -18.63 19.40 -60.79
N SER A 15 -17.76 18.49 -61.25
CA SER A 15 -17.57 17.16 -60.66
C SER A 15 -17.11 17.26 -59.20
N THR A 16 -16.10 18.10 -58.94
CA THR A 16 -15.57 18.34 -57.59
C THR A 16 -16.64 18.92 -56.66
N ARG A 17 -17.47 19.84 -57.15
CA ARG A 17 -18.58 20.42 -56.37
C ARG A 17 -19.64 19.38 -56.01
N LEU A 18 -19.99 18.48 -56.93
CA LEU A 18 -20.92 17.38 -56.66
C LEU A 18 -20.34 16.40 -55.64
N ASN A 19 -19.06 16.05 -55.78
CA ASN A 19 -18.38 15.18 -54.82
C ASN A 19 -18.35 15.81 -53.41
N LEU A 20 -18.00 17.10 -53.31
CA LEU A 20 -18.01 17.82 -52.04
C LEU A 20 -19.41 17.85 -51.40
N PHE A 21 -20.46 18.03 -52.19
CA PHE A 21 -21.84 18.00 -51.72
C PHE A 21 -22.21 16.62 -51.14
N GLU A 22 -21.87 15.54 -51.84
CA GLU A 22 -22.12 14.17 -51.36
C GLU A 22 -21.32 13.84 -50.08
N ILE A 23 -20.05 14.28 -50.01
CA ILE A 23 -19.25 14.13 -48.79
C ILE A 23 -19.88 14.91 -47.63
N LYS A 24 -20.31 16.15 -47.84
CA LYS A 24 -20.97 16.96 -46.80
C LYS A 24 -22.29 16.37 -46.34
N LYS A 25 -23.06 15.76 -47.25
CA LYS A 25 -24.28 15.03 -46.90
C LYS A 25 -23.98 13.82 -46.01
N LYS A 26 -22.93 13.05 -46.32
CA LYS A 26 -22.49 11.92 -45.48
C LYS A 26 -21.99 12.38 -44.10
N ASP A 27 -21.25 13.47 -44.06
CA ASP A 27 -20.73 14.11 -42.83
C ASP A 27 -21.87 14.55 -41.90
N ILE A 28 -22.90 15.21 -42.44
CA ILE A 28 -24.11 15.58 -41.68
C ILE A 28 -24.84 14.33 -41.16
N ALA A 29 -25.07 13.33 -42.02
CA ALA A 29 -25.74 12.10 -41.61
C ALA A 29 -24.95 11.31 -40.55
N ALA A 30 -23.62 11.32 -40.62
CA ALA A 30 -22.75 10.74 -39.59
C ALA A 30 -22.86 11.52 -38.27
N SER A 31 -22.90 12.85 -38.33
CA SER A 31 -23.06 13.71 -37.15
C SER A 31 -24.42 13.47 -36.45
N GLU A 32 -25.52 13.39 -37.20
CA GLU A 32 -26.86 13.06 -36.66
C GLU A 32 -26.90 11.66 -36.04
N LYS A 33 -26.20 10.70 -36.63
CA LYS A 33 -26.05 9.34 -36.07
C LYS A 33 -25.25 9.37 -34.76
N LEU A 34 -24.16 10.15 -34.69
CA LEU A 34 -23.37 10.30 -33.47
C LEU A 34 -24.18 10.94 -32.35
N GLU A 35 -25.01 11.96 -32.65
CA GLU A 35 -25.92 12.58 -31.68
C GLU A 35 -26.95 11.58 -31.14
N THR A 36 -27.52 10.75 -32.03
CA THR A 36 -28.45 9.68 -31.64
C THR A 36 -27.78 8.65 -30.73
N ILE A 37 -26.55 8.23 -31.05
CA ILE A 37 -25.76 7.31 -30.21
C ILE A 37 -25.44 7.96 -28.85
N GLY A 38 -25.08 9.25 -28.83
CA GLY A 38 -24.82 10.00 -27.60
C GLY A 38 -26.02 9.97 -26.65
N HIS A 39 -27.23 10.24 -27.16
CA HIS A 39 -28.46 10.16 -26.36
C HIS A 39 -28.76 8.74 -25.84
N GLU A 40 -28.43 7.70 -26.60
CA GLU A 40 -28.59 6.32 -26.16
C GLU A 40 -27.60 5.96 -25.04
N ILE A 41 -26.34 6.40 -25.16
CA ILE A 41 -25.32 6.25 -24.09
C ILE A 41 -25.80 6.95 -22.82
N ASP A 42 -26.26 8.19 -22.90
CA ASP A 42 -26.76 8.94 -21.74
C ASP A 42 -27.92 8.21 -21.05
N LYS A 43 -28.85 7.66 -21.83
CA LYS A 43 -29.98 6.88 -21.31
C LYS A 43 -29.52 5.61 -20.61
N LEU A 44 -28.55 4.89 -21.17
CA LEU A 44 -27.99 3.67 -20.58
C LEU A 44 -27.21 3.97 -19.29
N LEU A 45 -26.48 5.09 -19.23
CA LEU A 45 -25.80 5.53 -18.02
C LEU A 45 -26.78 5.88 -16.90
N GLN A 46 -27.88 6.58 -17.22
CA GLN A 46 -28.94 6.87 -16.25
C GLN A 46 -29.60 5.60 -15.72
N GLU A 47 -29.88 4.63 -16.60
CA GLU A 47 -30.47 3.36 -16.21
C GLU A 47 -29.51 2.51 -15.36
N ARG A 48 -28.22 2.47 -15.70
CA ARG A 48 -27.19 1.83 -14.87
C ARG A 48 -27.16 2.45 -13.48
N ALA A 49 -27.16 3.78 -13.38
CA ALA A 49 -27.17 4.49 -12.09
C ALA A 49 -28.42 4.15 -11.26
N ARG A 50 -29.60 4.08 -11.90
CA ARG A 50 -30.86 3.68 -11.25
C ARG A 50 -30.79 2.25 -10.71
N ILE A 51 -30.32 1.29 -11.52
CA ILE A 51 -30.20 -0.12 -11.12
C ILE A 51 -29.18 -0.30 -9.99
N THR A 52 -28.04 0.39 -10.06
CA THR A 52 -27.03 0.36 -8.99
C THR A 52 -27.61 0.84 -7.66
N GLU A 53 -28.38 1.94 -7.67
CA GLU A 53 -29.03 2.46 -6.47
C GLU A 53 -30.11 1.52 -5.92
N GLU A 54 -30.90 0.88 -6.79
CA GLU A 54 -31.89 -0.13 -6.39
C GLU A 54 -31.21 -1.36 -5.77
N ARG A 55 -30.12 -1.84 -6.38
CA ARG A 55 -29.30 -2.93 -5.84
C ARG A 55 -28.71 -2.57 -4.48
N ARG A 56 -28.20 -1.35 -4.33
CA ARG A 56 -27.66 -0.83 -3.06
C ARG A 56 -28.72 -0.81 -1.97
N LYS A 57 -29.92 -0.30 -2.26
CA LYS A 57 -31.06 -0.32 -1.33
C LYS A 57 -31.49 -1.72 -0.98
N LEU A 58 -31.64 -2.62 -1.96
CA LEU A 58 -31.99 -4.02 -1.70
C LEU A 58 -30.98 -4.70 -0.78
N LYS A 59 -29.67 -4.46 -1.02
CA LYS A 59 -28.59 -4.97 -0.18
C LYS A 59 -28.71 -4.44 1.25
N GLN A 60 -28.80 -3.11 1.42
CA GLN A 60 -28.81 -2.47 2.74
C GLN A 60 -30.11 -2.70 3.54
N ASP A 61 -31.27 -2.62 2.89
CA ASP A 61 -32.57 -2.62 3.58
C ASP A 61 -33.13 -4.03 3.78
N THR A 62 -32.77 -4.98 2.92
CA THR A 62 -33.35 -6.33 2.93
C THR A 62 -32.32 -7.41 3.20
N LEU A 63 -31.22 -7.42 2.44
CA LEU A 63 -30.27 -8.52 2.48
C LEU A 63 -29.41 -8.48 3.75
N GLU A 64 -28.75 -7.37 4.07
CA GLU A 64 -27.89 -7.23 5.26
C GLU A 64 -28.63 -7.50 6.58
N PRO A 65 -29.86 -6.99 6.81
CA PRO A 65 -30.64 -7.31 8.00
C PRO A 65 -31.02 -8.79 8.12
N ALA A 66 -31.12 -9.52 7.01
CA ALA A 66 -31.40 -10.96 7.01
C ALA A 66 -30.12 -11.80 7.15
N LEU A 67 -29.04 -11.41 6.46
CA LEU A 67 -27.76 -12.11 6.47
C LEU A 67 -27.03 -11.97 7.80
N SER A 68 -27.06 -10.79 8.43
CA SER A 68 -26.28 -10.52 9.64
C SER A 68 -26.71 -11.41 10.82
N PRO A 69 -28.00 -11.56 11.18
CA PRO A 69 -28.43 -12.46 12.24
C PRO A 69 -28.15 -13.93 11.94
N TYR A 70 -28.40 -14.38 10.70
CA TYR A 70 -28.12 -15.75 10.28
C TYR A 70 -26.63 -16.07 10.41
N SER A 71 -25.78 -15.21 9.85
CA SER A 71 -24.32 -15.35 9.89
C SER A 71 -23.81 -15.35 11.33
N LYS A 72 -24.31 -14.47 12.19
CA LYS A 72 -23.96 -14.45 13.63
C LYS A 72 -24.36 -15.75 14.32
N ALA A 73 -25.59 -16.23 14.10
CA ALA A 73 -26.07 -17.46 14.73
C ALA A 73 -25.26 -18.68 14.28
N TRP A 74 -25.02 -18.81 12.97
CA TRP A 74 -24.27 -19.91 12.40
C TRP A 74 -22.81 -19.92 12.89
N ASN A 75 -22.10 -18.77 12.77
CA ASN A 75 -20.71 -18.67 13.21
C ASN A 75 -20.58 -18.94 14.70
N ARG A 76 -21.44 -18.36 15.54
CA ARG A 76 -21.41 -18.60 16.98
C ARG A 76 -21.57 -20.08 17.31
N SER A 77 -22.54 -20.76 16.69
CA SER A 77 -22.77 -22.20 16.92
C SER A 77 -21.56 -23.03 16.50
N PHE A 78 -21.06 -22.80 15.28
CA PHE A 78 -19.93 -23.54 14.72
C PHE A 78 -18.66 -23.40 15.57
N PHE A 79 -18.25 -22.17 15.89
CA PHE A 79 -17.04 -21.94 16.66
C PHE A 79 -17.17 -22.39 18.12
N GLN A 80 -18.38 -22.37 18.70
CA GLN A 80 -18.63 -22.96 20.02
C GLN A 80 -18.45 -24.48 20.00
N GLU A 81 -18.90 -25.17 18.95
CA GLU A 81 -18.65 -26.61 18.80
C GLU A 81 -17.17 -26.93 18.65
N ILE A 82 -16.44 -26.17 17.81
CA ILE A 82 -14.98 -26.29 17.72
C ILE A 82 -14.34 -26.11 19.09
N ARG A 83 -14.72 -25.06 19.83
CA ARG A 83 -14.12 -24.74 21.13
C ARG A 83 -14.36 -25.82 22.19
N THR A 84 -15.55 -26.42 22.18
CA THR A 84 -15.95 -27.41 23.17
C THR A 84 -15.42 -28.82 22.86
N ARG A 85 -15.19 -29.14 21.58
CA ARG A 85 -14.77 -30.48 21.16
C ARG A 85 -13.27 -30.62 20.93
N LEU A 86 -12.59 -29.54 20.53
CA LEU A 86 -11.17 -29.58 20.17
C LEU A 86 -10.30 -28.93 21.25
N PRO A 87 -9.14 -29.51 21.60
CA PRO A 87 -8.12 -28.86 22.42
C PRO A 87 -7.50 -27.65 21.68
N ARG A 88 -6.87 -26.73 22.42
CA ARG A 88 -6.38 -25.43 21.88
C ARG A 88 -5.47 -25.62 20.68
N GLU A 89 -4.60 -26.62 20.70
CA GLU A 89 -3.63 -26.90 19.64
C GLU A 89 -4.31 -27.26 18.32
N LEU A 90 -5.36 -28.09 18.36
CA LEU A 90 -6.13 -28.43 17.17
C LEU A 90 -6.98 -27.24 16.69
N ARG A 91 -7.43 -26.37 17.60
CA ARG A 91 -8.13 -25.13 17.21
C ARG A 91 -7.20 -24.16 16.49
N ASP A 92 -5.96 -23.99 16.97
CA ASP A 92 -4.96 -23.16 16.33
C ASP A 92 -4.67 -23.62 14.89
N MET A 93 -4.66 -24.94 14.64
CA MET A 93 -4.54 -25.50 13.28
C MET A 93 -5.73 -25.14 12.39
N VAL A 94 -6.96 -25.21 12.92
CA VAL A 94 -8.17 -24.80 12.19
C VAL A 94 -8.13 -23.30 11.91
N TYR A 95 -7.74 -22.48 12.89
CA TYR A 95 -7.64 -21.04 12.72
C TYR A 95 -6.55 -20.66 11.72
N ALA A 96 -5.42 -21.36 11.70
CA ALA A 96 -4.39 -21.19 10.69
C ALA A 96 -4.93 -21.44 9.27
N HIS A 97 -5.80 -22.44 9.08
CA HIS A 97 -6.46 -22.67 7.79
C HIS A 97 -7.45 -21.56 7.39
N LEU A 98 -8.05 -20.84 8.35
CA LEU A 98 -8.87 -19.66 8.03
C LEU A 98 -8.01 -18.51 7.50
N TRP A 99 -6.77 -18.43 7.96
CA TRP A 99 -5.77 -17.43 7.55
C TRP A 99 -4.84 -17.96 6.45
N HIS A 100 -5.39 -18.51 5.37
CA HIS A 100 -4.58 -19.01 4.25
C HIS A 100 -3.81 -17.89 3.52
N ASP A 101 -2.80 -18.23 2.72
CA ASP A 101 -1.84 -17.28 2.12
C ASP A 101 -2.51 -16.11 1.38
N ILE A 102 -3.53 -16.39 0.57
CA ILE A 102 -4.29 -15.34 -0.15
C ILE A 102 -4.98 -14.38 0.82
N SER A 103 -5.58 -14.90 1.91
CA SER A 103 -6.18 -14.05 2.95
C SER A 103 -5.10 -13.28 3.68
N MET A 104 -3.94 -13.88 3.94
CA MET A 104 -2.84 -13.20 4.62
C MET A 104 -2.27 -12.04 3.81
N GLU A 105 -2.08 -12.19 2.50
CA GLU A 105 -1.61 -11.10 1.62
C GLU A 105 -2.65 -9.98 1.55
N HIS A 106 -3.88 -10.31 1.16
CA HIS A 106 -4.95 -9.33 0.97
C HIS A 106 -5.33 -8.65 2.30
N GLU A 107 -5.46 -9.43 3.37
CA GLU A 107 -5.85 -8.92 4.68
C GLU A 107 -4.70 -8.28 5.43
N ALA A 108 -3.42 -8.58 5.15
CA ALA A 108 -2.31 -7.79 5.68
C ALA A 108 -2.40 -6.34 5.21
N HIS A 109 -2.65 -6.12 3.91
CA HIS A 109 -2.90 -4.80 3.37
C HIS A 109 -4.15 -4.17 3.99
N MET A 110 -5.23 -4.94 4.18
CA MET A 110 -6.42 -4.43 4.86
C MET A 110 -6.12 -4.06 6.32
N ILE A 111 -5.43 -4.87 7.11
CA ILE A 111 -5.10 -4.59 8.51
C ILE A 111 -4.24 -3.34 8.61
N VAL A 112 -3.29 -3.14 7.69
CA VAL A 112 -2.53 -1.89 7.57
C VAL A 112 -3.43 -0.71 7.16
N SER A 113 -4.44 -0.93 6.33
CA SER A 113 -5.37 0.10 5.83
C SER A 113 -6.47 0.49 6.83
N VAL A 114 -7.05 -0.47 7.57
CA VAL A 114 -7.95 -0.25 8.71
C VAL A 114 -7.27 0.68 9.72
N LYS A 115 -5.97 0.49 9.94
CA LYS A 115 -5.14 1.37 10.80
C LYS A 115 -5.00 2.80 10.26
N ARG A 116 -5.11 3.05 8.94
CA ARG A 116 -5.03 4.39 8.34
C ARG A 116 -6.37 5.13 8.41
N ALA A 117 -7.46 4.48 8.01
CA ALA A 117 -8.79 5.09 7.92
C ALA A 117 -9.29 5.62 9.27
N CYS A 118 -9.06 4.87 10.34
CA CYS A 118 -9.60 5.20 11.65
C CYS A 118 -8.90 6.40 12.33
N THR A 119 -7.70 6.78 11.90
CA THR A 119 -7.00 7.98 12.41
C THR A 119 -7.40 9.29 11.75
N ARG A 120 -7.92 9.27 10.50
CA ARG A 120 -8.35 10.50 9.80
C ARG A 120 -9.59 11.14 10.43
N LYS A 121 -10.46 10.37 11.10
CA LYS A 121 -11.69 10.87 11.76
C LYS A 121 -11.45 11.47 13.16
N GLY A 122 -10.24 11.96 13.46
CA GLY A 122 -9.97 12.74 14.68
C GLY A 122 -9.74 11.94 15.96
N GLY A 123 -9.24 10.70 15.86
CA GLY A 123 -8.79 9.95 17.04
C GLY A 123 -9.92 9.57 18.00
N LEU A 124 -11.15 9.41 17.51
CA LEU A 124 -12.21 8.76 18.27
C LEU A 124 -11.74 7.34 18.60
N SER A 125 -11.20 7.20 19.81
CA SER A 125 -10.87 5.93 20.42
C SER A 125 -12.07 5.00 20.21
N HIS A 126 -11.82 3.82 19.63
CA HIS A 126 -12.77 2.71 19.59
C HIS A 126 -13.00 2.23 21.03
N THR A 127 -13.64 3.06 21.85
CA THR A 127 -14.12 2.65 23.15
C THR A 127 -15.25 1.66 22.93
N GLU A 128 -15.40 0.74 23.88
CA GLU A 128 -16.34 -0.39 23.86
C GLU A 128 -17.81 0.00 23.61
N ASN A 129 -18.15 1.29 23.63
CA ASN A 129 -19.50 1.82 23.50
C ASN A 129 -19.72 2.76 22.29
N GLY A 130 -18.70 2.98 21.44
CA GLY A 130 -18.87 3.75 20.21
C GLY A 130 -19.58 2.94 19.12
N PRO A 131 -20.30 3.59 18.18
CA PRO A 131 -20.80 2.89 16.99
C PRO A 131 -19.63 2.18 16.30
N GLU A 132 -19.86 0.93 15.85
CA GLU A 132 -18.86 0.15 15.12
C GLU A 132 -18.33 1.03 13.97
N CYS A 133 -17.03 1.31 13.98
CA CYS A 133 -16.47 2.11 12.91
C CYS A 133 -16.46 1.26 11.64
N ASP A 134 -16.92 1.83 10.53
CA ASP A 134 -16.96 1.20 9.22
C ASP A 134 -15.60 0.66 8.77
N CYS A 135 -14.48 1.18 9.32
CA CYS A 135 -13.15 0.67 9.02
C CYS A 135 -12.99 -0.83 9.35
N ARG A 136 -13.85 -1.42 10.21
CA ARG A 136 -13.87 -2.84 10.53
C ARG A 136 -14.96 -3.65 9.80
N ALA A 137 -15.79 -2.99 8.99
CA ALA A 137 -16.85 -3.67 8.25
C ALA A 137 -16.29 -4.76 7.32
N HIS A 138 -15.12 -4.53 6.73
CA HIS A 138 -14.45 -5.46 5.81
C HIS A 138 -13.71 -6.61 6.51
N LEU A 139 -13.59 -6.62 7.85
CA LEU A 139 -12.95 -7.74 8.53
C LEU A 139 -13.80 -9.02 8.41
N PRO A 140 -13.17 -10.20 8.28
CA PRO A 140 -13.90 -11.45 8.23
C PRO A 140 -14.82 -11.67 9.44
N HIS A 141 -15.94 -12.34 9.24
CA HIS A 141 -16.88 -12.64 10.33
C HIS A 141 -16.23 -13.45 11.47
N PHE A 142 -15.26 -14.30 11.16
CA PHE A 142 -14.61 -15.16 12.15
C PHE A 142 -13.68 -14.42 13.13
N VAL A 143 -13.32 -13.16 12.86
CA VAL A 143 -12.58 -12.31 13.82
C VAL A 143 -13.44 -11.33 14.57
N LYS A 144 -14.72 -11.17 14.19
CA LYS A 144 -15.61 -10.19 14.83
C LYS A 144 -16.22 -10.78 16.11
N PRO A 145 -16.01 -10.16 17.30
CA PRO A 145 -16.60 -10.63 18.55
C PRO A 145 -18.13 -10.79 18.50
N ALA A 146 -18.82 -9.94 17.72
CA ALA A 146 -20.27 -10.00 17.55
C ALA A 146 -20.74 -11.32 16.89
N PHE A 147 -19.91 -11.95 16.06
CA PHE A 147 -20.24 -13.15 15.30
C PHE A 147 -19.81 -14.42 16.02
N VAL A 148 -18.57 -14.49 16.53
CA VAL A 148 -18.04 -15.71 17.13
C VAL A 148 -18.00 -15.69 18.67
N GLY A 149 -18.15 -14.52 19.28
CA GLY A 149 -17.94 -14.28 20.72
C GLY A 149 -16.51 -13.85 21.04
N ALA A 150 -16.36 -12.92 21.98
CA ALA A 150 -15.09 -12.23 22.28
C ALA A 150 -13.90 -13.18 22.51
N SER A 151 -14.08 -14.19 23.37
CA SER A 151 -13.00 -15.13 23.68
C SER A 151 -12.57 -16.01 22.51
N ILE A 152 -13.47 -16.35 21.57
CA ILE A 152 -13.10 -17.08 20.34
C ILE A 152 -12.41 -16.13 19.36
N ALA A 153 -12.95 -14.92 19.20
CA ALA A 153 -12.35 -13.92 18.33
C ALA A 153 -10.89 -13.63 18.75
N LEU A 154 -10.63 -13.47 20.05
CA LEU A 154 -9.28 -13.36 20.60
C LEU A 154 -8.43 -14.57 20.23
N GLU A 155 -8.94 -15.79 20.44
CA GLU A 155 -8.24 -17.04 20.12
C GLU A 155 -7.83 -17.14 18.63
N VAL A 156 -8.68 -16.65 17.72
CA VAL A 156 -8.48 -16.64 16.27
C VAL A 156 -7.46 -15.57 15.85
N VAL A 157 -7.53 -14.38 16.45
CA VAL A 157 -6.57 -13.28 16.18
C VAL A 157 -5.20 -13.62 16.74
N GLU A 158 -5.09 -14.27 17.90
CA GLU A 158 -3.82 -14.80 18.39
C GLU A 158 -3.18 -15.78 17.40
N ALA A 159 -4.00 -16.65 16.77
CA ALA A 159 -3.52 -17.56 15.73
C ALA A 159 -3.03 -16.81 14.49
N TRP A 160 -3.70 -15.72 14.09
CA TRP A 160 -3.22 -14.83 13.03
C TRP A 160 -1.81 -14.31 13.32
N TYR A 161 -1.58 -13.73 14.51
CA TYR A 161 -0.26 -13.22 14.88
C TYR A 161 0.83 -14.30 14.83
N LYS A 162 0.52 -15.54 15.24
CA LYS A 162 1.46 -16.67 15.14
C LYS A 162 1.76 -17.04 13.68
N MET A 163 0.74 -17.11 12.82
CA MET A 163 0.90 -17.45 11.41
C MET A 163 1.64 -16.36 10.63
N SER A 164 1.32 -15.09 10.88
CA SER A 164 2.01 -13.93 10.27
C SER A 164 3.51 -13.90 10.53
N GLN A 165 3.99 -14.54 11.59
CA GLN A 165 5.42 -14.63 11.90
C GLN A 165 6.16 -15.66 11.05
N GLN A 166 5.42 -16.62 10.49
CA GLN A 166 5.93 -17.71 9.66
C GLN A 166 5.79 -17.42 8.16
N SER A 167 4.87 -16.51 7.79
CA SER A 167 4.70 -16.09 6.41
C SER A 167 5.93 -15.37 5.87
N GLU A 168 6.26 -15.62 4.61
CA GLU A 168 7.27 -14.87 3.87
C GLU A 168 6.88 -13.40 3.73
N TYR A 169 5.59 -13.14 3.54
CA TYR A 169 5.01 -11.80 3.62
C TYR A 169 4.97 -11.35 5.07
N HIS A 170 5.78 -10.35 5.39
CA HIS A 170 5.88 -9.85 6.75
C HIS A 170 4.92 -8.67 6.99
N PRO A 171 3.73 -8.86 7.61
CA PRO A 171 2.75 -7.79 7.74
C PRO A 171 3.09 -6.75 8.82
N PHE A 172 4.17 -6.99 9.59
CA PHE A 172 4.60 -6.14 10.69
C PHE A 172 5.76 -5.22 10.29
N VAL A 173 5.83 -4.81 9.02
CA VAL A 173 6.76 -3.79 8.54
C VAL A 173 6.12 -2.40 8.64
N VAL A 174 6.82 -1.44 9.22
CA VAL A 174 6.43 -0.03 9.21
C VAL A 174 7.48 0.79 8.47
N THR A 175 7.03 1.65 7.56
CA THR A 175 7.88 2.58 6.79
C THR A 175 8.00 3.96 7.44
N SER A 176 7.29 4.19 8.55
CA SER A 176 7.27 5.49 9.20
C SER A 176 7.09 5.33 10.70
N VAL A 177 7.85 6.11 11.46
CA VAL A 177 7.91 6.05 12.92
C VAL A 177 6.55 6.20 13.60
N PRO A 178 5.65 7.12 13.20
CA PRO A 178 4.32 7.23 13.82
C PRO A 178 3.48 5.96 13.70
N ASN A 179 3.80 5.06 12.76
CA ASN A 179 3.11 3.78 12.63
C ASN A 179 3.61 2.72 13.62
N ILE A 180 4.78 2.92 14.27
CA ILE A 180 5.28 2.04 15.34
C ILE A 180 4.27 2.01 16.48
N GLU A 181 3.80 3.17 16.95
CA GLU A 181 2.84 3.25 18.06
C GLU A 181 1.59 2.44 17.75
N ARG A 182 1.04 2.60 16.55
CA ARG A 182 -0.18 1.91 16.13
C ARG A 182 0.02 0.41 16.14
N LEU A 183 1.11 -0.07 15.54
CA LEU A 183 1.35 -1.51 15.45
C LEU A 183 1.59 -2.16 16.83
N VAL A 184 2.25 -1.45 17.74
CA VAL A 184 2.61 -1.99 19.07
C VAL A 184 1.47 -1.87 20.08
N THR A 185 0.63 -0.83 19.97
CA THR A 185 -0.33 -0.49 21.04
C THR A 185 -1.81 -0.60 20.66
N VAL A 186 -2.15 -0.61 19.36
CA VAL A 186 -3.55 -0.57 18.92
C VAL A 186 -4.05 -1.97 18.57
N ASP A 187 -5.08 -2.41 19.30
CA ASP A 187 -5.87 -3.58 18.94
C ASP A 187 -6.71 -3.30 17.68
N THR A 188 -6.16 -3.70 16.54
CA THR A 188 -6.80 -3.45 15.24
C THR A 188 -8.12 -4.19 15.11
N PHE A 189 -8.23 -5.37 15.72
CA PHE A 189 -9.42 -6.23 15.66
C PHE A 189 -10.45 -5.91 16.77
N ALA A 190 -10.08 -5.14 17.81
CA ALA A 190 -10.89 -4.90 19.01
C ALA A 190 -11.43 -6.18 19.65
N VAL A 191 -10.52 -7.13 19.84
CA VAL A 191 -10.80 -8.40 20.53
C VAL A 191 -10.27 -8.40 21.98
N GLY A 192 -9.73 -7.27 22.44
CA GLY A 192 -9.08 -7.12 23.75
C GLY A 192 -7.63 -7.59 23.75
N LEU A 193 -6.98 -7.66 22.59
CA LEU A 193 -5.61 -8.13 22.42
C LEU A 193 -4.62 -6.96 22.54
N ASN A 194 -3.59 -7.12 23.36
CA ASN A 194 -2.46 -6.20 23.38
C ASN A 194 -1.37 -6.69 22.40
N PRO A 195 -1.12 -6.00 21.26
CA PRO A 195 -0.16 -6.48 20.25
C PRO A 195 1.25 -6.70 20.82
N ALA A 196 1.69 -5.85 21.75
CA ALA A 196 3.00 -5.95 22.40
C ALA A 196 3.22 -7.28 23.18
N ASP A 197 2.14 -8.00 23.49
CA ASP A 197 2.19 -9.28 24.20
C ASP A 197 2.32 -10.48 23.24
N VAL A 198 1.90 -10.36 21.98
CA VAL A 198 1.88 -11.47 21.02
C VAL A 198 2.84 -11.32 19.84
N LEU A 199 3.33 -10.11 19.59
CA LEU A 199 4.27 -9.83 18.51
C LEU A 199 5.60 -10.56 18.73
N ARG A 200 6.11 -11.27 17.71
CA ARG A 200 7.44 -11.91 17.71
C ARG A 200 8.34 -11.49 16.56
N LYS A 201 7.80 -10.78 15.56
CA LYS A 201 8.57 -10.25 14.44
C LYS A 201 8.13 -8.80 14.18
N PHE A 202 9.08 -7.92 13.90
CA PHE A 202 8.83 -6.51 13.59
C PHE A 202 9.85 -6.01 12.58
N GLY A 203 9.36 -5.28 11.58
CA GLY A 203 10.15 -4.69 10.53
C GLY A 203 10.06 -3.18 10.61
N LEU A 204 11.19 -2.49 10.53
CA LEU A 204 11.27 -1.04 10.48
C LEU A 204 12.02 -0.63 9.23
N HIS A 205 11.35 0.03 8.30
CA HIS A 205 11.99 0.69 7.18
C HIS A 205 12.10 2.18 7.51
N VAL A 206 13.33 2.68 7.57
CA VAL A 206 13.66 4.09 7.80
C VAL A 206 14.34 4.62 6.56
N ASN A 207 13.76 5.62 5.90
CA ASN A 207 14.46 6.38 4.89
C ASN A 207 15.41 7.37 5.62
N ILE A 208 16.72 7.18 5.47
CA ILE A 208 17.75 8.02 6.10
C ILE A 208 17.59 9.48 5.66
N GLU A 209 17.13 9.74 4.44
CA GLU A 209 16.99 11.08 3.89
C GLU A 209 15.90 11.90 4.57
N GLU A 210 14.86 11.25 5.08
CA GLU A 210 13.75 11.91 5.80
C GLU A 210 14.13 12.36 7.22
N LEU A 211 15.28 11.92 7.72
CA LEU A 211 15.75 12.20 9.08
C LEU A 211 16.63 13.45 9.17
N VAL A 212 16.96 14.08 8.04
CA VAL A 212 17.90 15.21 8.01
C VAL A 212 17.15 16.52 7.89
N ASP A 213 17.60 17.49 8.69
CA ASP A 213 17.22 18.89 8.58
C ASP A 213 17.98 19.49 7.40
N LEU A 214 17.27 19.68 6.29
CA LEU A 214 17.83 20.24 5.05
C LEU A 214 17.69 21.77 5.11
N PRO A 215 18.77 22.57 4.96
CA PRO A 215 18.69 24.03 4.92
C PRO A 215 17.52 24.56 4.06
N GLY A 216 16.53 25.18 4.72
CA GLY A 216 15.36 25.76 4.05
C GLY A 216 14.15 24.83 3.89
N ARG A 217 14.24 23.58 4.36
CA ARG A 217 13.09 22.68 4.57
C ARG A 217 12.97 22.34 6.05
N GLU A 218 11.77 22.42 6.60
CA GLU A 218 11.52 21.76 7.88
C GLU A 218 11.77 20.26 7.70
N PRO A 219 12.45 19.59 8.65
CA PRO A 219 12.71 18.16 8.54
C PRO A 219 11.37 17.44 8.43
N VAL A 220 11.27 16.55 7.44
CA VAL A 220 10.05 15.76 7.22
C VAL A 220 9.73 14.96 8.48
N THR A 221 10.77 14.47 9.16
CA THR A 221 10.65 13.72 10.41
C THR A 221 11.49 14.34 11.52
N ASP A 222 10.81 14.76 12.59
CA ASP A 222 11.43 15.20 13.84
C ASP A 222 12.14 14.03 14.55
N LEU A 223 13.47 14.10 14.69
CA LEU A 223 14.31 13.10 15.36
C LEU A 223 13.83 12.78 16.78
N LEU A 224 13.22 13.73 17.48
CA LEU A 224 12.62 13.49 18.80
C LEU A 224 11.43 12.54 18.69
N LYS A 225 10.57 12.71 17.68
CA LYS A 225 9.46 11.79 17.41
C LYS A 225 9.97 10.42 17.01
N VAL A 226 11.06 10.34 16.24
CA VAL A 226 11.73 9.07 15.92
C VAL A 226 12.16 8.36 17.19
N ARG A 227 12.88 9.05 18.06
CA ARG A 227 13.32 8.50 19.34
C ARG A 227 12.15 8.04 20.21
N GLN A 228 11.08 8.82 20.27
CA GLN A 228 9.86 8.46 21.02
C GLN A 228 9.19 7.21 20.44
N GLY A 229 9.07 7.13 19.11
CA GLY A 229 8.50 5.95 18.44
C GLY A 229 9.33 4.70 18.66
N LEU A 230 10.66 4.78 18.52
CA LEU A 230 11.57 3.68 18.81
C LEU A 230 11.48 3.23 20.27
N ALA A 231 11.32 4.16 21.22
CA ALA A 231 11.13 3.83 22.62
C ALA A 231 9.87 3.01 22.89
N LEU A 232 8.85 3.05 22.01
CA LEU A 232 7.65 2.21 22.14
C LEU A 232 7.94 0.74 21.90
N LEU A 233 8.99 0.39 21.15
CA LEU A 233 9.40 -1.01 20.96
C LEU A 233 9.81 -1.68 22.26
N SER A 234 10.27 -0.90 23.26
CA SER A 234 10.57 -1.43 24.60
C SER A 234 9.35 -2.06 25.29
N LYS A 235 8.12 -1.66 24.91
CA LYS A 235 6.85 -2.21 25.44
C LYS A 235 6.62 -3.67 25.03
N ILE A 236 7.30 -4.16 23.99
CA ILE A 236 7.22 -5.56 23.57
C ILE A 236 7.76 -6.43 24.70
N LYS A 237 6.91 -7.26 25.30
CA LYS A 237 7.27 -8.07 26.47
C LYS A 237 8.14 -9.27 26.11
N ASN A 238 7.87 -9.84 24.95
CA ASN A 238 8.33 -11.14 24.51
C ASN A 238 9.55 -11.02 23.58
N LYS A 239 10.69 -10.58 24.13
CA LYS A 239 11.93 -10.32 23.37
C LYS A 239 12.79 -11.56 23.08
N ASN A 240 12.65 -12.65 23.85
CA ASN A 240 13.38 -13.90 23.58
C ASN A 240 12.93 -14.51 22.25
N ASP A 241 13.89 -14.84 21.38
CA ASP A 241 13.71 -15.30 20.01
C ASP A 241 12.91 -14.32 19.12
N PHE A 242 12.78 -13.06 19.54
CA PHE A 242 12.10 -12.02 18.76
C PHE A 242 12.95 -11.64 17.55
N LYS A 243 12.33 -11.51 16.39
CA LYS A 243 12.99 -11.12 15.14
C LYS A 243 12.74 -9.63 14.85
N LEU A 244 13.78 -8.81 14.96
CA LEU A 244 13.72 -7.39 14.64
C LEU A 244 14.51 -7.12 13.36
N GLU A 245 13.84 -6.67 12.31
CA GLU A 245 14.45 -6.32 11.02
C GLU A 245 14.42 -4.80 10.86
N ILE A 246 15.58 -4.18 10.66
CA ILE A 246 15.71 -2.74 10.41
C ILE A 246 16.33 -2.55 9.03
N THR A 247 15.57 -1.96 8.11
CA THR A 247 16.05 -1.55 6.78
C THR A 247 16.28 -0.06 6.79
N LEU A 248 17.50 0.37 6.48
CA LEU A 248 17.88 1.76 6.33
C LEU A 248 17.97 2.08 4.83
N GLY A 249 16.91 2.67 4.29
CA GLY A 249 16.82 3.08 2.90
C GLY A 249 17.55 4.39 2.66
N GLN A 250 18.32 4.48 1.57
CA GLN A 250 18.94 5.73 1.15
C GLN A 250 19.18 5.68 -0.36
N ARG A 251 18.65 6.67 -1.09
CA ARG A 251 18.89 6.82 -2.52
C ARG A 251 20.19 7.58 -2.74
N ARG A 252 20.31 8.78 -2.18
CA ARG A 252 21.48 9.66 -2.16
C ARG A 252 22.39 9.29 -1.00
N ILE A 253 23.39 8.48 -1.31
CA ILE A 253 24.25 7.82 -0.34
C ILE A 253 25.17 8.84 0.33
N ARG A 254 24.79 9.22 1.56
CA ARG A 254 25.50 10.15 2.44
C ARG A 254 25.92 9.42 3.71
N LEU A 255 27.19 9.06 3.78
CA LEU A 255 27.83 8.35 4.89
C LEU A 255 28.01 9.21 6.15
N ASN A 256 28.02 10.53 6.04
CA ASN A 256 28.02 11.42 7.21
C ASN A 256 26.73 11.33 8.05
N LEU A 257 25.63 10.85 7.49
CA LEU A 257 24.35 10.68 8.19
C LEU A 257 24.27 9.38 8.99
N TRP A 258 25.01 8.36 8.58
CA TRP A 258 24.94 7.03 9.19
C TRP A 258 25.21 7.05 10.70
N PRO A 259 26.25 7.75 11.23
CA PRO A 259 26.46 7.85 12.67
C PRO A 259 25.25 8.38 13.45
N VAL A 260 24.53 9.37 12.89
CA VAL A 260 23.34 9.96 13.53
C VAL A 260 22.24 8.90 13.68
N VAL A 261 21.99 8.13 12.61
CA VAL A 261 21.00 7.05 12.60
C VAL A 261 21.44 5.90 13.49
N PHE A 262 22.72 5.54 13.47
CA PHE A 262 23.28 4.48 14.32
C PHE A 262 23.09 4.83 15.79
N ASP A 263 23.44 6.04 16.21
CA ASP A 263 23.27 6.48 17.59
C ASP A 263 21.79 6.53 18.03
N LEU A 264 20.88 6.75 17.08
CA LEU A 264 19.44 6.73 17.32
C LEU A 264 18.90 5.32 17.57
N ILE A 265 19.31 4.32 16.78
CA ILE A 265 18.79 2.95 16.87
C ILE A 265 19.58 2.04 17.82
N ARG A 266 20.88 2.31 18.01
CA ARG A 266 21.81 1.46 18.79
C ARG A 266 21.31 1.13 20.20
N PRO A 267 20.75 2.06 21.01
CA PRO A 267 20.28 1.71 22.35
C PRO A 267 19.21 0.62 22.33
N MET A 268 18.28 0.70 21.38
CA MET A 268 17.19 -0.27 21.22
C MET A 268 17.72 -1.61 20.69
N VAL A 269 18.63 -1.59 19.70
CA VAL A 269 19.30 -2.79 19.17
C VAL A 269 19.99 -3.57 20.31
N LEU A 270 20.83 -2.89 21.11
CA LEU A 270 21.55 -3.52 22.21
C LEU A 270 20.59 -4.04 23.30
N GLU A 271 19.48 -3.35 23.56
CA GLU A 271 18.44 -3.83 24.49
C GLU A 271 17.80 -5.13 23.98
N PHE A 272 17.41 -5.18 22.70
CA PHE A 272 16.77 -6.35 22.11
C PHE A 272 17.69 -7.56 22.11
N GLU A 273 18.93 -7.41 21.65
CA GLU A 273 19.91 -8.51 21.64
C GLU A 273 20.23 -9.02 23.04
N LYS A 274 20.38 -8.10 24.02
CA LYS A 274 20.58 -8.48 25.43
C LYS A 274 19.44 -9.34 25.99
N ASN A 275 18.23 -9.19 25.46
CA ASN A 275 17.06 -9.97 25.85
C ASN A 275 16.81 -11.20 24.95
N GLY A 276 17.80 -11.59 24.14
CA GLY A 276 17.73 -12.80 23.31
C GLY A 276 16.98 -12.62 21.98
N ALA A 277 16.80 -11.38 21.52
CA ALA A 277 16.23 -11.13 20.20
C ALA A 277 17.29 -11.33 19.10
N HIS A 278 16.84 -11.74 17.92
CA HIS A 278 17.59 -11.72 16.68
C HIS A 278 17.35 -10.38 15.98
N VAL A 279 18.33 -9.49 16.04
CA VAL A 279 18.28 -8.21 15.34
C VAL A 279 19.05 -8.33 14.03
N HIS A 280 18.43 -7.94 12.93
CA HIS A 280 19.06 -7.84 11.62
C HIS A 280 18.91 -6.41 11.11
N ILE A 281 20.01 -5.78 10.73
CA ILE A 281 20.05 -4.41 10.25
C ILE A 281 20.73 -4.41 8.90
N ARG A 282 20.04 -3.90 7.89
CA ARG A 282 20.60 -3.76 6.55
C ARG A 282 20.41 -2.34 6.04
N TRP A 283 21.36 -1.90 5.23
CA TRP A 283 21.21 -0.77 4.36
C TRP A 283 20.64 -1.25 3.02
N LEU A 284 19.73 -0.47 2.44
CA LEU A 284 19.14 -0.74 1.13
C LEU A 284 19.27 0.50 0.26
N TYR A 285 19.79 0.32 -0.94
CA TYR A 285 19.81 1.34 -1.98
C TYR A 285 18.39 1.57 -2.51
N ASP A 286 17.83 2.76 -2.28
CA ASP A 286 16.47 3.12 -2.70
C ASP A 286 16.49 3.71 -4.13
N GLY A 287 17.03 2.93 -5.07
CA GLY A 287 17.02 3.25 -6.50
C GLY A 287 15.75 2.71 -7.16
N TYR A 288 15.26 3.37 -8.21
CA TYR A 288 14.17 2.86 -9.06
C TYR A 288 14.56 1.61 -9.87
N THR A 289 15.66 0.95 -9.54
CA THR A 289 16.19 -0.19 -10.28
C THR A 289 15.65 -1.50 -9.69
N PRO A 290 15.43 -2.54 -10.53
CA PRO A 290 14.97 -3.85 -10.07
C PRO A 290 16.03 -4.65 -9.27
N CYS A 291 17.25 -4.11 -9.12
CA CYS A 291 18.34 -4.74 -8.37
C CYS A 291 18.36 -4.23 -6.92
N GLU A 292 18.06 -5.10 -5.96
CA GLU A 292 18.22 -4.80 -4.53
C GLU A 292 19.71 -4.81 -4.16
N VAL A 293 20.38 -3.65 -4.26
CA VAL A 293 21.73 -3.48 -3.69
C VAL A 293 21.58 -3.26 -2.19
N ASP A 294 21.96 -4.25 -1.39
CA ASP A 294 21.87 -4.20 0.07
C ASP A 294 23.18 -4.56 0.78
N ARG A 295 23.29 -4.13 2.04
CA ARG A 295 24.47 -4.40 2.88
C ARG A 295 24.08 -4.61 4.33
N GLU A 296 24.58 -5.68 4.94
CA GLU A 296 24.41 -5.89 6.39
C GLU A 296 25.19 -4.86 7.20
N LEU A 297 24.53 -4.27 8.20
CA LEU A 297 25.06 -3.20 9.05
C LEU A 297 25.14 -3.60 10.54
N ASN A 298 24.83 -4.85 10.88
CA ASN A 298 24.77 -5.34 12.26
C ASN A 298 25.98 -4.92 13.10
N ASP A 299 27.20 -5.16 12.61
CA ASP A 299 28.42 -4.84 13.36
C ASP A 299 28.69 -3.33 13.37
N LEU A 300 28.45 -2.64 12.25
CA LEU A 300 28.66 -1.20 12.11
C LEU A 300 27.79 -0.38 13.07
N VAL A 301 26.54 -0.78 13.27
CA VAL A 301 25.61 -0.11 14.19
C VAL A 301 26.03 -0.32 15.64
N LYS A 302 26.52 -1.52 15.99
CA LYS A 302 26.95 -1.84 17.36
C LYS A 302 28.23 -1.11 17.72
N GLU A 303 29.23 -1.21 16.84
CA GLU A 303 30.55 -0.66 17.03
C GLU A 303 31.18 -0.34 15.67
N ALA A 304 31.07 0.92 15.26
CA ALA A 304 31.70 1.38 14.03
C ALA A 304 33.24 1.43 14.20
N PRO A 305 34.01 0.56 13.52
CA PRO A 305 35.46 0.53 13.67
C PRO A 305 36.10 1.79 13.06
N ALA A 306 37.32 2.13 13.50
CA ALA A 306 38.08 3.19 12.86
C ALA A 306 38.31 2.86 11.37
N GLY A 307 37.92 3.76 10.48
CA GLY A 307 38.06 3.56 9.04
C GLY A 307 36.86 2.94 8.33
N TRP A 308 35.77 2.61 9.04
CA TRP A 308 34.56 2.00 8.47
C TRP A 308 34.04 2.71 7.22
N LYS A 309 34.12 4.05 7.16
CA LYS A 309 33.71 4.84 5.99
C LYS A 309 34.45 4.39 4.74
N LYS A 310 35.77 4.20 4.82
CA LYS A 310 36.59 3.78 3.66
C LYS A 310 36.21 2.39 3.16
N ASP A 311 35.93 1.47 4.08
CA ASP A 311 35.51 0.11 3.73
C ASP A 311 34.13 0.08 3.09
N VAL A 312 33.23 0.96 3.53
CA VAL A 312 31.90 1.12 2.93
C VAL A 312 31.98 1.80 1.56
N MET A 313 32.79 2.85 1.42
CA MET A 313 33.05 3.50 0.13
C MET A 313 33.61 2.51 -0.88
N ALA A 314 34.66 1.77 -0.52
CA ALA A 314 35.28 0.79 -1.42
C ALA A 314 34.27 -0.25 -1.92
N TRP A 315 33.38 -0.74 -1.04
CA TRP A 315 32.30 -1.63 -1.44
C TRP A 315 31.31 -0.96 -2.38
N PHE A 316 30.88 0.28 -2.12
CA PHE A 316 30.00 0.98 -3.05
C PHE A 316 30.65 1.12 -4.43
N GLU A 317 31.94 1.47 -4.51
CA GLU A 317 32.68 1.57 -5.79
C GLU A 317 32.75 0.24 -6.56
N GLU A 318 32.63 -0.90 -5.88
CA GLU A 318 32.58 -2.23 -6.51
C GLU A 318 31.19 -2.62 -7.02
N ASN A 319 30.14 -1.86 -6.68
CA ASN A 319 28.76 -2.13 -7.08
C ASN A 319 28.33 -1.20 -8.22
N ASP A 320 28.33 -1.72 -9.45
CA ASP A 320 27.96 -0.99 -10.68
C ASP A 320 26.47 -0.60 -10.74
N ASP A 321 25.61 -1.27 -9.97
CA ASP A 321 24.16 -0.99 -9.90
C ASP A 321 23.82 0.32 -9.15
N ILE A 322 24.79 0.90 -8.43
CA ILE A 322 24.64 2.21 -7.79
C ILE A 322 24.98 3.30 -8.81
N HIS A 323 24.00 4.15 -9.12
CA HIS A 323 24.21 5.26 -10.02
C HIS A 323 25.20 6.29 -9.47
N ASP A 324 26.11 6.77 -10.30
CA ASP A 324 27.11 7.77 -9.92
C ASP A 324 26.48 9.04 -9.33
N ARG A 325 25.35 9.49 -9.90
CA ARG A 325 24.57 10.64 -9.37
C ARG A 325 24.06 10.47 -7.93
N HIS A 326 24.10 9.27 -7.39
CA HIS A 326 23.65 8.96 -6.04
C HIS A 326 24.83 8.78 -5.04
N ARG A 327 26.08 8.81 -5.50
CA ARG A 327 27.30 8.59 -4.69
C ARG A 327 27.78 9.84 -3.93
N HIS A 328 26.88 10.55 -3.25
CA HIS A 328 27.21 11.82 -2.58
C HIS A 328 28.33 11.75 -1.54
N TYR A 329 28.66 10.56 -1.03
CA TYR A 329 29.78 10.36 -0.11
C TYR A 329 31.15 10.72 -0.71
N THR A 330 31.28 10.80 -2.04
CA THR A 330 32.51 11.27 -2.70
C THR A 330 32.77 12.75 -2.45
N ASP A 331 31.69 13.49 -2.18
CA ASP A 331 31.71 14.94 -2.17
C ASP A 331 31.62 15.54 -0.76
N GLU A 332 31.33 14.72 0.27
CA GLU A 332 31.12 15.14 1.66
C GLU A 332 32.25 15.98 2.28
N ASP A 333 33.48 15.83 1.77
CA ASP A 333 34.66 16.54 2.27
C ASP A 333 34.91 17.88 1.54
N PHE A 334 34.15 18.20 0.48
CA PHE A 334 34.28 19.48 -0.22
C PHE A 334 33.63 20.62 0.58
N SER A 335 34.29 21.78 0.61
CA SER A 335 33.82 22.94 1.40
C SER A 335 32.54 23.58 0.86
N ASP A 336 32.25 23.35 -0.42
CA ASP A 336 31.08 23.80 -1.16
C ASP A 336 30.05 22.68 -1.36
N TYR A 337 30.25 21.51 -0.74
CA TYR A 337 29.26 20.45 -0.73
C TYR A 337 27.97 20.95 -0.08
N ASP A 338 26.95 21.14 -0.91
CA ASP A 338 25.61 21.41 -0.46
C ASP A 338 24.80 20.11 -0.57
N PRO A 339 24.39 19.51 0.56
CA PRO A 339 23.53 18.31 0.54
C PRO A 339 22.16 18.59 -0.11
N ASP A 340 21.81 19.86 -0.32
CA ASP A 340 20.63 20.37 -0.99
C ASP A 340 20.91 20.93 -2.39
N ASP A 341 22.09 20.71 -2.98
CA ASP A 341 22.25 20.97 -4.40
C ASP A 341 21.43 19.94 -5.21
N TRP A 342 20.13 20.23 -5.30
CA TRP A 342 19.15 19.58 -6.18
C TRP A 342 19.32 20.04 -7.62
N SER A 343 20.45 20.68 -8.00
CA SER A 343 20.66 21.01 -9.39
C SER A 343 20.80 19.72 -10.18
N ASP A 344 19.63 19.24 -10.61
CA ASP A 344 19.31 18.46 -11.79
C ASP A 344 19.86 19.15 -13.06
N SER A 345 20.98 19.88 -12.99
CA SER A 345 21.58 20.49 -14.17
C SER A 345 22.05 19.44 -15.18
N GLU A 346 22.00 18.15 -14.82
CA GLU A 346 22.11 17.02 -15.76
C GLU A 346 20.88 16.08 -15.78
N ALA A 347 19.88 16.22 -14.90
CA ALA A 347 18.74 15.29 -14.82
C ALA A 347 17.47 15.75 -15.56
N SER A 348 17.45 16.96 -16.15
CA SER A 348 16.32 17.36 -17.01
C SER A 348 16.33 16.69 -18.40
N HIS A 349 17.24 15.75 -18.68
CA HIS A 349 17.34 14.97 -19.91
C HIS A 349 17.89 13.58 -19.59
N ASP A 350 17.16 12.81 -18.78
CA ASP A 350 17.29 11.34 -18.81
C ASP A 350 16.28 10.86 -19.87
N PRO A 351 16.66 10.76 -21.16
CA PRO A 351 15.72 10.41 -22.24
C PRO A 351 15.08 9.02 -22.04
N ASP A 352 15.66 8.20 -21.17
CA ASP A 352 15.17 6.86 -20.87
C ASP A 352 14.07 6.85 -19.79
N ILE A 353 13.77 7.97 -19.11
CA ILE A 353 12.68 8.05 -18.12
C ILE A 353 11.35 8.51 -18.75
N GLU A 354 11.38 9.37 -19.77
CA GLU A 354 10.14 9.85 -20.42
C GLU A 354 9.46 8.73 -21.23
N ASP A 355 10.20 7.82 -21.86
CA ASP A 355 9.62 6.75 -22.70
C ASP A 355 8.88 5.64 -21.90
N TRP A 356 9.15 5.49 -20.59
CA TRP A 356 8.49 4.45 -19.77
C TRP A 356 7.24 4.93 -19.04
N MET A 357 7.00 6.24 -18.94
CA MET A 357 5.80 6.77 -18.28
C MET A 357 4.67 7.03 -19.28
N ASP A 358 4.97 7.30 -20.55
CA ASP A 358 3.93 7.65 -21.53
C ASP A 358 3.17 6.44 -22.13
N GLU A 359 3.74 5.22 -22.11
CA GLU A 359 3.06 4.03 -22.67
C GLU A 359 2.17 3.26 -21.68
N GLU A 360 2.40 3.36 -20.36
CA GLU A 360 1.56 2.67 -19.36
C GLU A 360 0.35 3.49 -18.87
N ASP A 361 0.42 4.83 -18.93
CA ASP A 361 -0.68 5.69 -18.44
C ASP A 361 -1.90 5.69 -19.37
N GLU A 362 -1.73 5.54 -20.70
CA GLU A 362 -2.88 5.46 -21.62
C GLU A 362 -3.65 4.12 -21.55
N GLU A 363 -3.01 3.02 -21.15
CA GLU A 363 -3.68 1.71 -21.02
C GLU A 363 -4.23 1.47 -19.60
N MET A 364 -3.63 2.06 -18.55
CA MET A 364 -4.15 2.02 -17.19
C MET A 364 -5.35 2.94 -16.97
N ASP A 365 -5.43 4.13 -17.59
CA ASP A 365 -6.58 5.02 -17.42
C ASP A 365 -7.88 4.41 -17.98
N GLY A 366 -7.79 3.60 -19.05
CA GLY A 366 -8.95 2.86 -19.58
C GLY A 366 -9.45 1.74 -18.67
N ILE A 367 -8.54 1.05 -17.97
CA ILE A 367 -8.87 -0.01 -17.01
C ILE A 367 -9.30 0.59 -15.66
N HIS A 368 -8.72 1.73 -15.28
CA HIS A 368 -9.07 2.42 -14.04
C HIS A 368 -10.47 3.04 -14.13
N ASP A 369 -10.89 3.62 -15.26
CA ASP A 369 -12.27 4.11 -15.43
C ASP A 369 -13.33 2.98 -15.55
N LEU A 370 -12.93 1.77 -15.97
CA LEU A 370 -13.81 0.59 -16.04
C LEU A 370 -13.94 -0.15 -14.71
N LEU A 371 -12.89 -0.17 -13.87
CA LEU A 371 -12.87 -0.82 -12.55
C LEU A 371 -13.19 0.15 -11.40
N PHE A 372 -12.90 1.43 -11.56
CA PHE A 372 -13.01 2.48 -10.55
C PHE A 372 -13.82 3.66 -11.10
N GLY A 373 -15.10 3.40 -11.38
CA GLY A 373 -16.01 4.37 -12.01
C GLY A 373 -15.79 5.82 -11.56
N GLY A 374 -15.52 6.67 -12.56
CA GLY A 374 -15.17 8.09 -12.47
C GLY A 374 -15.57 8.80 -11.18
N GLY A 375 -14.56 9.27 -10.46
CA GLY A 375 -14.70 10.08 -9.27
C GLY A 375 -15.52 11.34 -9.56
N CYS A 376 -16.78 11.33 -9.12
CA CYS A 376 -17.60 12.53 -9.08
C CYS A 376 -16.98 13.54 -8.11
N SER A 377 -16.41 14.63 -8.63
CA SER A 377 -15.96 15.78 -7.85
C SER A 377 -17.15 16.57 -7.32
N CYS A 378 -17.84 16.01 -6.32
CA CYS A 378 -18.86 16.71 -5.53
C CYS A 378 -18.34 16.88 -4.08
N PRO A 379 -18.34 18.10 -3.52
CA PRO A 379 -17.97 18.32 -2.13
C PRO A 379 -19.10 17.78 -1.22
N GLY A 380 -18.93 16.55 -0.73
CA GLY A 380 -19.87 15.93 0.21
C GLY A 380 -20.05 14.41 0.08
N CYS A 381 -19.50 13.77 -0.95
CA CYS A 381 -19.58 12.32 -1.11
C CYS A 381 -18.35 11.64 -0.49
N SER A 382 -18.48 11.18 0.74
CA SER A 382 -17.60 10.17 1.33
C SER A 382 -18.39 8.89 1.51
N GLU A 383 -18.15 7.87 0.69
CA GLU A 383 -18.53 6.44 0.82
C GLU A 383 -18.45 5.83 -0.61
N THR A 384 -18.03 4.61 -0.91
CA THR A 384 -17.46 3.44 -0.21
C THR A 384 -17.02 2.51 -1.35
N TYR A 385 -15.90 1.82 -1.17
CA TYR A 385 -15.44 0.75 -2.06
C TYR A 385 -16.07 -0.57 -1.62
N ASP A 386 -16.94 -1.16 -2.44
CA ASP A 386 -17.43 -2.54 -2.32
C ASP A 386 -18.11 -2.93 -3.65
N ASP A 387 -17.33 -3.33 -4.65
CA ASP A 387 -17.78 -4.22 -5.73
C ASP A 387 -16.55 -4.89 -6.36
N PHE A 388 -16.07 -5.96 -5.72
CA PHE A 388 -15.20 -6.96 -6.36
C PHE A 388 -15.66 -8.34 -5.93
N THR A 389 -16.74 -8.83 -6.55
CA THR A 389 -17.00 -10.27 -6.65
C THR A 389 -16.56 -10.68 -8.03
N GLY A 390 -15.42 -11.37 -8.12
CA GLY A 390 -14.95 -11.96 -9.37
C GLY A 390 -16.02 -12.87 -9.97
N ASN A 391 -16.28 -12.67 -11.26
CA ASN A 391 -16.99 -13.62 -12.10
C ASN A 391 -16.13 -14.88 -12.22
N TYR A 392 -16.36 -15.87 -11.36
CA TYR A 392 -16.09 -17.24 -11.74
C TYR A 392 -17.25 -17.69 -12.63
N SER A 393 -16.93 -17.93 -13.89
CA SER A 393 -17.79 -18.62 -14.82
C SER A 393 -18.11 -20.00 -14.24
N ASP A 394 -19.40 -20.23 -13.99
CA ASP A 394 -19.98 -21.56 -13.91
C ASP A 394 -19.71 -22.26 -15.26
N GLU A 395 -18.64 -23.04 -15.34
CA GLU A 395 -18.61 -24.18 -16.26
C GLU A 395 -19.09 -25.41 -15.52
N GLU A 396 -20.19 -25.93 -16.06
CA GLU A 396 -20.76 -27.23 -15.82
C GLU A 396 -19.67 -28.30 -15.77
N ASP A 397 -19.64 -29.10 -14.71
CA ASP A 397 -19.36 -30.52 -14.86
C ASP A 397 -20.17 -31.33 -13.86
N LEU A 398 -21.15 -32.04 -14.43
CA LEU A 398 -21.81 -33.19 -13.86
C LEU A 398 -20.77 -34.24 -13.44
N TYR A 399 -20.75 -34.64 -12.17
CA TYR A 399 -20.82 -36.05 -11.72
C TYR A 399 -21.10 -36.16 -10.23
#